data_AF-A0A7S2ZZ12-F1
#
_entry.id   AF-A0A7S2ZZ12-F1
#
_cell.length_a   1.000
_cell.length_b   1.000
_cell.length_c   1.000
_cell.angle_alpha   90.00
_cell.angle_beta   90.00
_cell.angle_gamma   90.00
#
_symmetry.space_group_name_H-M   'P 1'
#
loop_
_entity.id
_entity.type
_entity.pdbx_description
1 polymer ?
#
loop_
_entity_poly.entity_id
_entity_poly.type
_entity_poly.pdbx_seq_one_letter_code
_entity_poly.pdbx_strand_id
1 'polypeptide(L)'
;MIVQHLPYLSSKRIVLASQSPRRREILDLLGLKHEVVVSGFEENLDKSSFSHPGEYVLENARCKAEEVAKRFIGSDTPPDLVIGSDTVVVLDNKILEKPLSEAEAFTMLQSLSNRNHTVLTSVALFLKDAKTCSASFYEATNVSFAELNDNLIWE
;
A
#
# COMPACT_ATOMS: atom_id res chain seq x y z
N MET A 1 -5.01 -14.08 17.23
CA MET A 1 -4.27 -12.80 17.07
C MET A 1 -2.92 -13.08 16.43
N ILE A 2 -2.37 -12.19 15.60
CA ILE A 2 -1.09 -12.42 14.91
C ILE A 2 0.07 -12.73 15.88
N VAL A 3 0.00 -12.18 17.11
CA VAL A 3 0.97 -12.38 18.19
C VAL A 3 1.27 -13.87 18.45
N GLN A 4 0.25 -14.74 18.40
CA GLN A 4 0.43 -16.18 18.65
C GLN A 4 1.23 -16.89 17.55
N HIS A 5 1.34 -16.27 16.37
CA HIS A 5 2.05 -16.81 15.21
C HIS A 5 3.43 -16.16 14.99
N LEU A 6 3.80 -15.16 15.80
CA LEU A 6 5.09 -14.47 15.67
C LEU A 6 6.31 -15.39 15.73
N PRO A 7 6.37 -16.43 16.58
CA PRO A 7 7.51 -17.36 16.57
C PRO A 7 7.68 -18.06 15.22
N TYR A 8 6.57 -18.48 14.60
CA TYR A 8 6.59 -19.09 13.28
C TYR A 8 6.98 -18.08 12.21
N LEU A 9 6.35 -16.90 12.18
CA LEU A 9 6.64 -15.86 11.19
C LEU A 9 8.08 -15.32 11.31
N SER A 10 8.65 -15.27 12.51
CA SER A 10 10.03 -14.83 12.74
C SER A 10 11.09 -15.80 12.21
N SER A 11 10.70 -17.05 11.92
CA SER A 11 11.55 -18.06 11.26
C SER A 11 11.46 -18.00 9.73
N LYS A 12 10.64 -17.09 9.18
CA LYS A 12 10.44 -16.92 7.74
C LYS A 12 11.18 -15.69 7.25
N ARG A 13 11.67 -15.75 6.01
CA ARG A 13 12.22 -14.61 5.30
C ARG A 13 11.07 -13.81 4.69
N ILE A 14 10.72 -12.69 5.31
CA ILE A 14 9.63 -11.81 4.86
C ILE A 14 10.22 -10.58 4.16
N VAL A 15 9.69 -10.24 2.98
CA VAL A 15 10.05 -9.04 2.22
C VAL A 15 8.86 -8.10 2.14
N LEU A 16 9.05 -6.85 2.56
CA LEU A 16 8.13 -5.75 2.32
C LEU A 16 8.48 -5.07 0.99
N ALA A 17 7.59 -5.21 0.01
CA ALA A 17 7.68 -4.62 -1.32
C ALA A 17 7.25 -3.13 -1.33
N SER A 18 7.74 -2.32 -0.40
CA SER A 18 7.29 -0.92 -0.23
C SER A 18 8.40 0.01 0.23
N GLN A 19 8.44 1.22 -0.33
CA GLN A 19 9.32 2.31 0.12
C GLN A 19 8.76 3.13 1.30
N SER A 20 7.56 2.82 1.77
CA SER A 20 6.90 3.65 2.79
C SER A 20 7.50 3.42 4.18
N PRO A 21 8.06 4.46 4.85
CA PRO A 21 8.59 4.33 6.20
C PRO A 21 7.49 3.93 7.20
N ARG A 22 6.28 4.47 7.06
CA ARG A 22 5.13 4.13 7.92
C ARG A 22 4.75 2.65 7.85
N ARG A 23 4.83 2.01 6.67
CA ARG A 23 4.53 0.57 6.54
C ARG A 23 5.60 -0.29 7.22
N ARG A 24 6.87 0.12 7.10
CA ARG A 24 7.98 -0.51 7.83
C ARG A 24 7.73 -0.43 9.34
N GLU A 25 7.43 0.77 9.84
CA GLU A 25 7.14 1.02 11.26
C GLU A 25 5.96 0.18 11.77
N ILE A 26 4.88 0.02 11.00
CA ILE A 26 3.75 -0.83 11.38
C ILE A 26 4.19 -2.29 11.54
N LEU A 27 4.99 -2.83 10.60
CA LEU A 27 5.48 -4.21 10.70
C LEU A 27 6.49 -4.38 11.85
N ASP A 28 7.33 -3.38 12.10
CA ASP A 28 8.27 -3.34 13.22
C ASP A 28 7.52 -3.37 14.56
N LEU A 29 6.45 -2.57 14.71
CA LEU A 29 5.59 -2.53 15.89
C LEU A 29 4.87 -3.87 16.15
N LEU A 30 4.58 -4.63 15.09
CA LEU A 30 4.04 -5.99 15.20
C LEU A 30 5.10 -7.03 15.61
N GLY A 31 6.38 -6.65 15.65
CA GLY A 31 7.50 -7.55 15.94
C GLY A 31 7.86 -8.47 14.77
N LEU A 32 7.46 -8.13 13.55
CA LEU A 32 7.76 -8.92 12.36
C LEU A 32 9.14 -8.58 11.80
N LYS A 33 10.03 -9.56 11.78
CA LYS A 33 11.32 -9.44 11.07
C LYS A 33 11.06 -9.43 9.57
N HIS A 34 11.50 -8.37 8.90
CA HIS A 34 11.31 -8.23 7.46
C HIS A 34 12.46 -7.44 6.83
N GLU A 35 12.67 -7.70 5.54
CA GLU A 35 13.57 -6.95 4.67
C GLU A 35 12.75 -6.00 3.81
N VAL A 36 13.31 -4.84 3.45
CA VAL A 36 12.65 -3.91 2.53
C VAL A 36 13.26 -4.05 1.15
N VAL A 37 12.45 -4.40 0.16
CA VAL A 37 12.84 -4.42 -1.25
C VAL A 37 11.86 -3.57 -2.02
N VAL A 38 12.26 -2.37 -2.43
CA VAL A 38 11.35 -1.46 -3.13
C VAL A 38 10.99 -2.02 -4.50
N SER A 39 9.68 -2.10 -4.78
CA SER A 39 9.18 -2.50 -6.09
C SER A 39 9.50 -1.43 -7.14
N GLY A 40 9.89 -1.88 -8.33
CA GLY A 40 10.09 -1.03 -9.50
C GLY A 40 8.85 -0.90 -10.38
N PHE A 41 7.70 -1.41 -9.93
CA PHE A 41 6.44 -1.27 -10.65
C PHE A 41 6.00 0.20 -10.69
N GLU A 42 5.85 0.75 -11.89
CA GLU A 42 5.29 2.08 -12.10
C GLU A 42 3.78 2.02 -11.83
N GLU A 43 3.29 2.83 -10.87
CA GLU A 43 1.86 2.90 -10.45
C GLU A 43 0.97 3.57 -11.53
N ASN A 44 1.06 3.11 -12.78
CA ASN A 44 0.48 3.76 -13.97
C ASN A 44 -0.73 3.01 -14.56
N LEU A 45 -1.36 2.12 -13.78
CA LEU A 45 -2.57 1.42 -14.19
C LEU A 45 -3.68 2.42 -14.59
N ASP A 46 -4.40 2.09 -15.65
CA ASP A 46 -5.53 2.89 -16.09
C ASP A 46 -6.69 2.77 -15.11
N LYS A 47 -6.94 3.85 -14.36
CA LYS A 47 -8.02 3.95 -13.36
C LYS A 47 -9.40 3.69 -13.97
N SER A 48 -9.60 3.98 -15.26
CA SER A 48 -10.89 3.76 -15.94
C SER A 48 -11.19 2.30 -16.25
N SER A 49 -10.18 1.43 -16.17
CA SER A 49 -10.31 -0.01 -16.34
C SER A 49 -10.91 -0.71 -15.11
N PHE A 50 -11.13 0.01 -14.00
CA PHE A 50 -11.65 -0.55 -12.75
C PHE A 50 -13.05 -0.02 -12.45
N SER A 51 -13.94 -0.91 -12.01
CA SER A 51 -15.32 -0.54 -11.68
C SER A 51 -15.41 0.17 -10.32
N HIS A 52 -14.44 -0.11 -9.44
CA HIS A 52 -14.38 0.43 -8.08
C HIS A 52 -12.93 0.77 -7.67
N PRO A 53 -12.68 1.88 -6.94
CA PRO A 53 -11.34 2.24 -6.46
C PRO A 53 -10.64 1.15 -5.64
N GLY A 54 -11.40 0.31 -4.94
CA GLY A 54 -10.88 -0.87 -4.22
C GLY A 54 -10.19 -1.88 -5.13
N GLU A 55 -10.68 -2.07 -6.36
CA GLU A 55 -10.07 -2.98 -7.34
C GLU A 55 -8.75 -2.42 -7.86
N TYR A 56 -8.72 -1.10 -8.13
CA TYR A 56 -7.51 -0.39 -8.55
C TYR A 56 -6.37 -0.53 -7.53
N VAL A 57 -6.66 -0.22 -6.25
CA VAL A 57 -5.64 -0.26 -5.20
C VAL A 57 -5.19 -1.70 -4.92
N LEU A 58 -6.09 -2.69 -5.01
CA LEU A 58 -5.74 -4.11 -4.92
C LEU A 58 -4.75 -4.52 -6.02
N GLU A 59 -5.04 -4.14 -7.26
CA GLU A 59 -4.21 -4.50 -8.40
C GLU A 59 -2.82 -3.86 -8.33
N ASN A 60 -2.73 -2.60 -7.90
CA ASN A 60 -1.44 -1.96 -7.63
C ASN A 60 -0.60 -2.73 -6.60
N ALA A 61 -1.19 -3.11 -5.46
CA ALA A 61 -0.47 -3.89 -4.46
C ALA A 61 -0.03 -5.26 -4.99
N ARG A 62 -0.89 -5.90 -5.78
CA ARG A 62 -0.61 -7.18 -6.45
C ARG A 62 0.58 -7.05 -7.38
N CYS A 63 0.58 -6.06 -8.28
CA CYS A 63 1.65 -5.82 -9.23
C CYS A 63 2.99 -5.52 -8.53
N LYS A 64 2.98 -4.71 -7.46
CA LYS A 64 4.18 -4.41 -6.66
C LYS A 64 4.77 -5.66 -6.02
N ALA A 65 3.93 -6.48 -5.38
CA ALA A 65 4.37 -7.73 -4.76
C ALA A 65 4.88 -8.73 -5.80
N GLU A 66 4.16 -8.87 -6.92
CA GLU A 66 4.52 -9.79 -8.00
C GLU A 66 5.86 -9.42 -8.64
N GLU A 67 6.08 -8.13 -8.90
CA GLU A 67 7.32 -7.62 -9.48
C GLU A 67 8.52 -7.97 -8.58
N VAL A 68 8.42 -7.73 -7.27
CA VAL A 68 9.47 -8.10 -6.31
C VAL A 68 9.62 -9.63 -6.20
N ALA A 69 8.53 -10.38 -6.16
CA ALA A 69 8.57 -11.85 -6.10
C ALA A 69 9.28 -12.44 -7.33
N LYS A 70 9.03 -11.89 -8.53
CA LYS A 70 9.67 -12.32 -9.78
C LYS A 70 11.19 -12.11 -9.78
N ARG A 71 11.71 -11.10 -9.09
CA ARG A 71 13.17 -10.87 -8.93
C ARG A 71 13.88 -12.01 -8.21
N PHE A 72 13.16 -12.81 -7.43
CA PHE A 72 13.72 -13.94 -6.68
C PHE A 72 13.55 -15.31 -7.36
N ILE A 73 12.95 -15.36 -8.56
CA ILE A 73 12.85 -16.62 -9.32
C ILE A 73 14.26 -17.12 -9.66
N GLY A 74 14.56 -18.36 -9.24
CA GLY A 74 15.88 -18.97 -9.43
C GLY A 74 16.96 -18.51 -8.45
N SER A 75 16.61 -17.69 -7.44
CA SER A 75 17.50 -17.39 -6.33
C SER A 75 17.70 -18.62 -5.44
N ASP A 76 18.91 -18.83 -4.90
CA ASP A 76 19.18 -19.87 -3.91
C ASP A 76 18.43 -19.66 -2.60
N THR A 77 18.06 -18.40 -2.30
CA THR A 77 17.41 -18.00 -1.06
C THR A 77 16.17 -17.14 -1.34
N PRO A 78 15.10 -17.68 -1.98
CA PRO A 78 13.89 -16.91 -2.23
C PRO A 78 13.17 -16.58 -0.91
N PRO A 79 12.51 -15.42 -0.78
CA PRO A 79 11.74 -15.09 0.41
C PRO A 79 10.56 -16.05 0.57
N ASP A 80 10.21 -16.36 1.83
CA ASP A 80 9.03 -17.16 2.17
C ASP A 80 7.73 -16.41 1.89
N LEU A 81 7.78 -15.07 2.01
CA LEU A 81 6.64 -14.18 1.81
C LEU A 81 7.11 -12.82 1.26
N VAL A 82 6.46 -12.35 0.21
CA VAL A 82 6.53 -10.96 -0.27
C VAL A 82 5.21 -10.27 0.01
N ILE A 83 5.26 -9.09 0.64
CA ILE A 83 4.12 -8.26 1.01
C ILE A 83 4.14 -6.98 0.18
N GLY A 84 3.20 -6.83 -0.74
CA GLY A 84 2.93 -5.57 -1.44
C GLY A 84 1.80 -4.80 -0.76
N SER A 85 1.81 -3.47 -0.91
CA SER A 85 0.74 -2.62 -0.42
C SER A 85 0.63 -1.35 -1.25
N ASP A 86 -0.61 -0.88 -1.39
CA ASP A 86 -0.93 0.40 -2.00
C ASP A 86 -1.95 1.17 -1.15
N THR A 87 -1.90 2.49 -1.21
CA THR A 87 -2.83 3.34 -0.44
C THR A 87 -3.22 4.54 -1.28
N VAL A 88 -4.52 4.79 -1.39
CA VAL A 88 -5.09 5.94 -2.09
C VAL A 88 -6.16 6.61 -1.24
N VAL A 89 -6.38 7.90 -1.50
CA VAL A 89 -7.53 8.63 -0.96
C VAL A 89 -8.63 8.64 -2.02
N VAL A 90 -9.88 8.49 -1.60
CA VAL A 90 -11.05 8.52 -2.48
C VAL A 90 -12.00 9.60 -2.00
N LEU A 91 -12.29 10.56 -2.88
CA LEU A 91 -13.24 11.65 -2.66
C LEU A 91 -14.24 11.65 -3.82
N ASP A 92 -15.53 11.54 -3.54
CA ASP A 92 -16.59 11.47 -4.57
C ASP A 92 -16.32 10.44 -5.66
N ASN A 93 -15.87 9.24 -5.26
CA ASN A 93 -15.48 8.15 -6.14
C ASN A 93 -14.28 8.46 -7.07
N LYS A 94 -13.55 9.56 -6.84
CA LYS A 94 -12.30 9.90 -7.54
C LYS A 94 -11.10 9.52 -6.69
N ILE A 95 -10.14 8.88 -7.33
CA ILE A 95 -8.87 8.47 -6.72
C ILE A 95 -7.93 9.67 -6.70
N LEU A 96 -7.43 10.00 -5.51
CA LEU A 96 -6.39 10.98 -5.24
C LEU A 96 -5.12 10.21 -4.86
N GLU A 97 -4.11 10.31 -5.71
CA GLU A 97 -2.78 9.70 -5.50
C GLU A 97 -1.85 10.65 -4.76
N LYS A 98 -0.55 10.36 -4.75
CA LYS A 98 0.44 11.30 -4.20
C LYS A 98 0.49 12.55 -5.08
N PRO A 99 0.40 13.76 -4.51
CA PRO A 99 0.56 14.98 -5.29
C PRO A 99 1.98 15.05 -5.86
N LEU A 100 2.11 15.54 -7.09
CA LEU A 100 3.40 15.69 -7.78
C LEU A 100 4.07 17.03 -7.50
N SER A 101 3.35 17.98 -6.90
CA SER A 101 3.83 19.30 -6.53
C SER A 101 3.15 19.84 -5.27
N GLU A 102 3.74 20.87 -4.66
CA GLU A 102 3.13 21.58 -3.53
C GLU A 102 1.79 22.23 -3.92
N ALA A 103 1.66 22.75 -5.14
CA ALA A 103 0.40 23.32 -5.63
C ALA A 103 -0.70 22.26 -5.77
N GLU A 104 -0.35 21.05 -6.23
CA GLU A 104 -1.27 19.92 -6.25
C GLU A 104 -1.62 19.46 -4.83
N ALA A 105 -0.66 19.44 -3.91
CA ALA A 105 -0.90 19.10 -2.50
C ALA A 105 -1.87 20.11 -1.86
N PHE A 106 -1.67 21.41 -2.08
CA PHE A 106 -2.58 22.46 -1.63
C PHE A 106 -4.00 22.24 -2.18
N THR A 107 -4.13 22.03 -3.49
CA THR A 107 -5.42 21.79 -4.14
C THR A 107 -6.11 20.54 -3.59
N MET A 108 -5.33 19.47 -3.35
CA MET A 108 -5.82 18.23 -2.76
C MET A 108 -6.34 18.46 -1.34
N LEU A 109 -5.55 19.09 -0.48
CA LEU A 109 -5.94 19.39 0.91
C LEU A 109 -7.16 20.32 0.98
N GLN A 110 -7.20 21.36 0.13
CA GLN A 110 -8.34 22.25 0.01
C GLN A 110 -9.62 21.48 -0.39
N SER A 111 -9.51 20.53 -1.33
CA SER A 111 -10.65 19.70 -1.76
C SER A 111 -11.17 18.75 -0.67
N LEU A 112 -10.34 18.41 0.32
CA LEU A 112 -10.67 17.52 1.44
C LEU A 112 -11.19 18.30 2.67
N SER A 113 -10.98 19.61 2.73
CA SER A 113 -11.37 20.50 3.85
C SER A 113 -12.86 20.44 4.17
N ASN A 114 -13.22 20.25 5.44
CA ASN A 114 -14.61 20.10 5.92
C ASN A 114 -15.40 18.99 5.20
N ARG A 115 -14.71 17.94 4.75
CA ARG A 115 -15.32 16.82 4.01
C ARG A 115 -14.92 15.46 4.55
N ASN A 116 -15.81 14.51 4.30
CA ASN A 116 -15.53 13.09 4.47
C ASN A 116 -14.94 12.51 3.19
N HIS A 117 -13.95 11.67 3.36
CA HIS A 117 -13.32 10.90 2.29
C HIS A 117 -12.94 9.52 2.81
N THR A 118 -12.62 8.62 1.89
CA THR A 118 -12.24 7.24 2.23
C THR A 118 -10.78 7.01 1.90
N VAL A 119 -10.00 6.55 2.87
CA VAL A 119 -8.65 6.03 2.64
C VAL A 119 -8.78 4.53 2.39
N LEU A 120 -8.31 4.08 1.22
CA LEU A 120 -8.23 2.66 0.90
C LEU A 120 -6.79 2.22 0.99
N THR A 121 -6.53 1.16 1.75
CA THR A 121 -5.21 0.49 1.77
C THR A 121 -5.37 -0.96 1.39
N SER A 122 -4.64 -1.39 0.37
CA SER A 122 -4.56 -2.79 -0.03
C SER A 122 -3.28 -3.45 0.44
N VAL A 123 -3.36 -4.77 0.57
CA VAL A 123 -2.25 -5.67 0.86
C VAL A 123 -2.34 -6.85 -0.10
N ALA A 124 -1.21 -7.23 -0.70
CA ALA A 124 -1.07 -8.44 -1.51
C ALA A 124 0.07 -9.30 -0.96
N LEU A 125 -0.19 -10.61 -0.87
CA LEU A 125 0.71 -11.60 -0.30
C LEU A 125 1.11 -12.59 -1.39
N PHE A 126 2.41 -12.76 -1.58
CA PHE A 126 2.99 -13.76 -2.47
C PHE A 126 3.85 -14.71 -1.63
N LEU A 127 3.40 -15.96 -1.49
CA LEU A 127 4.18 -17.00 -0.86
C LEU A 127 5.28 -17.50 -1.80
N LYS A 128 6.32 -18.08 -1.21
CA LYS A 128 7.37 -18.78 -1.95
C LYS A 128 6.78 -19.78 -2.96
N ASP A 129 7.38 -19.81 -4.15
CA ASP A 129 7.01 -20.67 -5.29
C ASP A 129 5.58 -20.46 -5.84
N ALA A 130 4.85 -19.45 -5.34
CA ALA A 130 3.54 -19.12 -5.87
C ALA A 130 3.65 -18.51 -7.27
N LYS A 131 2.92 -19.09 -8.23
CA LYS A 131 2.81 -18.57 -9.60
C LYS A 131 1.91 -17.33 -9.70
N THR A 132 1.03 -17.16 -8.72
CA THR A 132 0.03 -16.10 -8.66
C THR A 132 -0.06 -15.55 -7.23
N CYS A 133 -0.74 -14.41 -7.07
CA CYS A 133 -1.01 -13.84 -5.75
C CYS A 133 -1.66 -14.89 -4.83
N SER A 134 -1.11 -15.07 -3.63
CA SER A 134 -1.59 -16.07 -2.67
C SER A 134 -2.80 -15.57 -1.90
N ALA A 135 -2.84 -14.26 -1.59
CA ALA A 135 -4.00 -13.59 -1.04
C ALA A 135 -3.87 -12.08 -1.26
N SER A 136 -5.00 -11.40 -1.45
CA SER A 136 -5.04 -9.94 -1.46
C SER A 136 -6.35 -9.44 -0.88
N PHE A 137 -6.29 -8.33 -0.15
CA PHE A 137 -7.44 -7.68 0.45
C PHE A 137 -7.19 -6.17 0.54
N TYR A 138 -8.26 -5.41 0.74
CA TYR A 138 -8.16 -3.99 1.06
C TYR A 138 -9.02 -3.67 2.27
N GLU A 139 -8.65 -2.60 2.96
CA GLU A 139 -9.38 -2.02 4.07
C GLU A 139 -9.76 -0.58 3.73
N ALA A 140 -10.98 -0.19 4.12
CA ALA A 140 -11.51 1.15 3.89
C ALA A 140 -11.68 1.87 5.22
N THR A 141 -11.17 3.09 5.32
CA THR A 141 -11.31 3.94 6.50
C THR A 141 -11.91 5.28 6.11
N ASN A 142 -13.01 5.66 6.75
CA ASN A 142 -13.59 6.99 6.56
C ASN A 142 -12.82 8.01 7.42
N VAL A 143 -12.43 9.11 6.80
CA VAL A 143 -11.68 10.20 7.42
C VAL A 143 -12.45 11.50 7.20
N SER A 144 -12.58 12.28 8.25
CA SER A 144 -13.21 13.60 8.24
C SER A 144 -12.17 14.65 8.55
N PHE A 145 -12.03 15.64 7.68
CA PHE A 145 -11.22 16.82 7.99
C PHE A 145 -12.08 17.90 8.61
N ALA A 146 -11.48 18.65 9.54
CA ALA A 146 -12.03 19.93 9.95
C ALA A 146 -11.97 20.93 8.77
N GLU A 147 -12.59 22.08 8.95
CA GLU A 147 -12.36 23.20 8.03
C GLU A 147 -10.90 23.65 8.14
N LEU A 148 -10.20 23.56 7.02
CA LEU A 148 -8.83 24.04 6.83
C LEU A 148 -8.88 25.41 6.16
N ASN A 149 -8.18 26.38 6.72
CA ASN A 149 -7.92 27.66 6.05
C ASN A 149 -6.60 27.58 5.27
N ASP A 150 -6.40 28.50 4.32
CA ASP A 150 -5.24 28.49 3.43
C ASP A 150 -3.91 28.54 4.20
N ASN A 151 -3.82 29.28 5.31
CA ASN A 151 -2.59 29.36 6.11
C ASN A 151 -2.24 27.99 6.71
N LEU A 152 -3.23 27.29 7.28
CA LEU A 152 -3.04 25.96 7.86
C LEU A 152 -2.65 24.90 6.81
N ILE A 153 -3.08 25.08 5.55
CA ILE A 153 -2.70 24.17 4.46
C ILE A 153 -1.24 24.42 4.03
N TRP A 154 -0.76 25.67 4.12
CA TRP A 154 0.62 26.03 3.76
C TRP A 154 1.65 25.84 4.88
N GLU A 155 1.22 25.76 6.14
CA GLU A 155 2.07 25.39 7.29
C GLU A 155 2.59 23.94 7.21
#